data_AF-A0A1B6CX49-F1
#
_entry.id   AF-A0A1B6CX49-F1
#
_cell.length_a   1.000
_cell.length_b   1.000
_cell.length_c   1.000
_cell.angle_alpha   90.00
_cell.angle_beta   90.00
_cell.angle_gamma   90.00
#
_symmetry.space_group_name_H-M   'P 1'
#
loop_
_entity.id
_entity.type
_entity.pdbx_description
1 polymer ?
#
loop_
_entity_poly.entity_id
_entity_poly.type
_entity_poly.pdbx_seq_one_letter_code
_entity_poly.pdbx_strand_id
1 'polypeptide(L)'
;MAYSCVSVHFEIGHKATIRAKRTPEGFTHDWEVFVRGADNTEIHHFIEKVVFHLHDTFPKPKRVVKEPPYSVKESGYAGFTLPIEVYLKKKEEPRKLDFNYDLNLQTNVNVSHKQREKAEFNNPSEDFRRKLIKGGGVGVVDMQPVSNSDRVSNANNNNGKLNNINNSSNSTSNDDKSSSSSKSKSSFVNSDVKKHKVKESSRPEESRG
;
A
#
# COMPACT_ATOMS: atom_id res chain seq x y z
N MET A 1 -6.54 7.19 -24.07
CA MET A 1 -5.55 6.17 -23.66
C MET A 1 -5.97 5.59 -22.32
N ALA A 2 -5.97 4.27 -22.19
CA ALA A 2 -6.32 3.59 -20.95
C ALA A 2 -5.07 3.45 -20.08
N TYR A 3 -5.11 3.89 -18.82
CA TYR A 3 -4.04 3.56 -17.87
C TYR A 3 -4.08 2.04 -17.60
N SER A 4 -2.95 1.36 -17.80
CA SER A 4 -2.78 -0.07 -17.57
C SER A 4 -2.57 -0.38 -16.08
N CYS A 5 -2.10 0.60 -15.31
CA CYS A 5 -1.97 0.53 -13.85
C CYS A 5 -2.32 1.89 -13.23
N VAL A 6 -2.93 1.91 -12.05
CA VAL A 6 -3.10 3.12 -11.24
C VAL A 6 -2.56 2.87 -9.83
N SER A 7 -1.67 3.76 -9.38
CA SER A 7 -1.11 3.72 -8.03
C SER A 7 -1.73 4.79 -7.14
N VAL A 8 -1.94 4.47 -5.87
CA VAL A 8 -2.47 5.37 -4.84
C VAL A 8 -1.61 5.26 -3.59
N HIS A 9 -1.40 6.38 -2.89
CA HIS A 9 -0.68 6.41 -1.63
C HIS A 9 -1.63 6.76 -0.47
N PHE A 10 -1.64 5.92 0.55
CA PHE A 10 -2.31 6.15 1.81
C PHE A 10 -1.31 6.65 2.85
N GLU A 11 -1.81 7.40 3.82
CA GLU A 11 -1.11 7.70 5.06
C GLU A 11 -1.92 7.09 6.21
N ILE A 12 -1.32 6.12 6.91
CA ILE A 12 -1.87 5.52 8.12
C ILE A 12 -1.06 6.05 9.29
N GLY A 13 -1.72 6.58 10.30
CA GLY A 13 -1.03 7.19 11.42
C GLY A 13 -1.83 7.18 12.70
N HIS A 14 -1.15 7.46 13.80
CA HIS A 14 -1.80 7.70 15.06
C HIS A 14 -1.14 8.86 15.81
N LYS A 15 -1.93 9.49 16.66
CA LYS A 15 -1.48 10.44 17.67
C LYS A 15 -1.87 9.91 19.04
N ALA A 16 -0.96 9.96 20.00
CA ALA A 16 -1.23 9.59 21.38
C ALA A 16 -0.76 10.69 22.33
N THR A 17 -1.59 11.01 23.32
CA THR A 17 -1.32 12.01 24.36
C THR A 17 -1.39 11.34 25.71
N ILE A 18 -0.39 11.59 26.55
CA ILE A 18 -0.37 11.08 27.93
C ILE A 18 -1.36 11.89 28.75
N ARG A 19 -2.21 11.20 29.51
CA ARG A 19 -3.18 11.83 30.40
C ARG A 19 -2.51 12.29 31.69
N ALA A 20 -2.90 13.47 32.19
CA ALA A 20 -2.44 13.96 33.49
C ALA A 20 -2.96 13.10 34.66
N LYS A 21 -4.15 12.50 34.51
CA LYS A 21 -4.75 11.60 35.49
C LYS A 21 -5.26 10.34 34.79
N ARG A 22 -5.02 9.19 35.41
CA ARG A 22 -5.56 7.91 34.94
C ARG A 22 -7.09 7.93 35.04
N THR A 23 -7.76 7.27 34.10
CA THR A 23 -9.21 7.05 34.19
C THR A 23 -9.54 6.04 35.30
N PRO A 24 -10.79 5.92 35.75
CA PRO A 24 -11.20 4.87 36.70
C PRO A 24 -10.85 3.45 36.22
N GLU A 25 -10.84 3.22 34.92
CA GLU A 25 -10.46 1.97 34.26
C GLU A 25 -8.94 1.78 34.16
N GLY A 26 -8.16 2.80 34.57
CA GLY A 26 -6.70 2.77 34.56
C GLY A 26 -6.04 3.24 33.27
N PHE A 27 -6.78 3.81 32.31
CA PHE A 27 -6.20 4.29 31.04
C PHE A 27 -5.23 5.45 31.27
N THR A 28 -4.09 5.40 30.59
CA THR A 28 -2.98 6.35 30.74
C THR A 28 -2.82 7.27 29.54
N HIS A 29 -3.35 6.90 28.37
CA HIS A 29 -3.24 7.66 27.14
C HIS A 29 -4.62 7.88 26.51
N ASP A 30 -4.76 9.01 25.82
CA ASP A 30 -5.78 9.21 24.79
C ASP A 30 -5.10 9.12 23.43
N TRP A 31 -5.68 8.34 22.52
CA TRP A 31 -5.11 8.14 21.20
C TRP A 31 -6.16 8.26 20.09
N GLU A 32 -5.68 8.65 18.92
CA GLU A 32 -6.44 8.71 17.68
C GLU A 32 -5.63 8.00 16.60
N VAL A 33 -6.21 6.97 15.97
CA VAL A 33 -5.66 6.35 14.76
C VAL A 33 -6.49 6.76 13.55
N PHE A 34 -5.84 6.95 12.41
CA PHE A 34 -6.50 7.41 11.19
C PHE A 34 -5.92 6.77 9.92
N VAL A 35 -6.76 6.71 8.89
CA VAL A 35 -6.38 6.43 7.50
C VAL A 35 -6.79 7.64 6.66
N ARG A 36 -5.86 8.17 5.88
CA ARG A 36 -6.12 9.28 4.95
C ARG A 36 -5.34 9.15 3.65
N GLY A 37 -5.68 9.96 2.66
CA GLY A 37 -4.87 10.08 1.46
C GLY A 37 -3.55 10.74 1.77
N ALA A 38 -2.46 10.21 1.22
CA ALA A 38 -1.19 10.93 1.25
C ALA A 38 -1.33 12.27 0.51
N ASP A 39 -0.55 13.27 0.90
CA ASP A 39 -0.52 14.59 0.26
C ASP A 39 -1.92 15.26 0.17
N ASN A 40 -2.77 14.99 1.16
CA ASN A 40 -4.16 15.47 1.27
C ASN A 40 -5.09 15.04 0.11
N THR A 41 -4.79 13.90 -0.53
CA THR A 41 -5.66 13.33 -1.56
C THR A 41 -7.01 12.85 -1.01
N GLU A 42 -8.06 12.99 -1.82
CA GLU A 42 -9.43 12.67 -1.45
C GLU A 42 -9.79 11.20 -1.68
N ILE A 43 -9.34 10.33 -0.78
CA ILE A 43 -9.52 8.87 -0.95
C ILE A 43 -10.98 8.37 -0.85
N HIS A 44 -11.91 9.22 -0.39
CA HIS A 44 -13.32 8.87 -0.27
C HIS A 44 -14.00 8.58 -1.62
N HIS A 45 -13.43 9.03 -2.75
CA HIS A 45 -13.96 8.75 -4.09
C HIS A 45 -13.96 7.25 -4.42
N PHE A 46 -12.98 6.49 -3.93
CA PHE A 46 -12.82 5.07 -4.22
C PHE A 46 -12.88 4.16 -2.99
N ILE A 47 -12.98 4.71 -1.77
CA ILE A 47 -13.19 3.94 -0.53
C ILE A 47 -14.67 3.87 -0.18
N GLU A 48 -15.14 2.68 0.18
CA GLU A 48 -16.49 2.42 0.68
C GLU A 48 -16.56 2.58 2.20
N LYS A 49 -15.59 2.02 2.92
CA LYS A 49 -15.48 2.09 4.37
C LYS A 49 -14.08 1.65 4.81
N VAL A 50 -13.71 2.06 6.01
CA VAL A 50 -12.52 1.58 6.72
C VAL A 50 -12.97 0.84 7.97
N VAL A 51 -12.38 -0.32 8.23
CA VAL A 51 -12.64 -1.13 9.41
C VAL A 51 -11.36 -1.19 10.25
N PHE A 52 -11.45 -0.77 11.50
CA PHE A 52 -10.38 -0.86 12.48
C PHE A 52 -10.69 -2.01 13.44
N HIS A 53 -9.78 -2.97 13.56
CA HIS A 53 -9.90 -4.11 14.46
C HIS A 53 -9.13 -3.85 15.76
N LEU A 54 -9.77 -3.14 16.70
CA LEU A 54 -9.18 -2.88 18.00
C LEU A 54 -8.93 -4.19 18.77
N HIS A 55 -8.09 -4.14 19.79
CA HIS A 55 -7.88 -5.28 20.69
C HIS A 55 -9.19 -5.71 21.38
N ASP A 56 -9.35 -7.00 21.68
CA ASP A 56 -10.61 -7.57 22.19
C ASP A 56 -11.04 -7.03 23.57
N THR A 57 -10.13 -6.35 24.27
CA THR A 57 -10.43 -5.64 25.53
C THR A 57 -11.32 -4.42 25.32
N PHE A 58 -11.40 -3.88 24.10
CA PHE A 58 -12.25 -2.74 23.81
C PHE A 58 -13.70 -3.19 23.57
N PRO A 59 -14.70 -2.46 24.10
CA PRO A 59 -16.09 -2.72 23.75
C PRO A 59 -16.29 -2.49 22.26
N LYS A 60 -16.93 -3.45 21.59
CA LYS A 60 -17.16 -3.45 20.13
C LYS A 60 -15.83 -3.21 19.38
N PRO A 61 -14.88 -4.16 19.43
CA PRO A 61 -13.52 -3.96 18.93
C PRO A 61 -13.47 -3.71 17.41
N LYS A 62 -14.44 -4.22 16.66
CA LYS A 62 -14.61 -3.92 15.23
C LYS A 62 -15.30 -2.57 15.03
N ARG A 63 -14.52 -1.54 14.68
CA ARG A 63 -15.03 -0.18 14.39
C ARG A 63 -15.12 0.03 12.88
N VAL A 64 -16.29 0.43 12.39
CA VAL A 64 -16.53 0.66 10.96
C VAL A 64 -16.80 2.14 10.71
N VAL A 65 -15.99 2.76 9.87
CA VAL A 65 -16.12 4.18 9.49
C VAL A 65 -16.38 4.25 7.99
N LYS A 66 -17.54 4.77 7.59
CA LYS A 66 -17.97 4.80 6.18
C LYS A 66 -17.64 6.10 5.45
N GLU A 67 -17.47 7.19 6.19
CA GLU A 67 -17.24 8.53 5.64
C GLU A 67 -16.03 9.18 6.31
N PRO A 68 -15.30 10.07 5.61
CA PRO A 68 -14.17 10.78 6.20
C PRO A 68 -14.62 11.75 7.31
N PRO A 69 -13.77 12.02 8.32
CA PRO A 69 -12.44 11.46 8.53
C PRO A 69 -12.49 9.99 8.98
N TYR A 70 -11.70 9.13 8.33
CA TYR A 70 -11.58 7.72 8.72
C TYR A 70 -10.65 7.59 9.93
N SER A 71 -11.15 7.92 11.12
CA SER A 71 -10.40 7.82 12.36
C SER A 71 -11.20 7.21 13.50
N VAL A 72 -10.48 6.68 14.48
CA VAL A 72 -11.02 6.15 15.74
C VAL A 72 -10.26 6.79 16.88
N LYS A 73 -11.00 7.33 17.85
CA LYS A 73 -10.48 7.90 19.09
C LYS A 73 -10.85 7.01 20.26
N GLU A 74 -9.90 6.75 21.14
CA GLU A 74 -10.07 5.91 22.31
C GLU A 74 -9.07 6.26 23.42
N SER A 75 -9.30 5.71 24.61
CA SER A 75 -8.34 5.75 25.70
C SER A 75 -7.78 4.36 25.97
N GLY A 76 -6.49 4.27 26.31
CA GLY A 76 -5.82 2.98 26.51
C GLY A 76 -4.60 3.07 27.42
N TYR A 77 -4.09 1.92 27.83
CA TYR A 77 -2.89 1.82 28.68
C TYR A 77 -1.69 1.17 27.97
N ALA A 78 -1.91 0.46 26.87
CA ALA A 78 -0.88 -0.24 26.12
C ALA A 78 -1.09 -0.11 24.61
N GLY A 79 0.02 -0.14 23.88
CA GLY A 79 -0.01 -0.27 22.43
C GLY A 79 -0.31 -1.70 21.98
N PHE A 80 -0.71 -1.85 20.72
CA PHE A 80 -1.03 -3.14 20.12
C PHE A 80 -0.97 -3.10 18.59
N THR A 81 -0.86 -4.26 17.98
CA THR A 81 -0.99 -4.42 16.53
C THR A 81 -2.45 -4.32 16.11
N LEU A 82 -2.75 -3.37 15.23
CA LEU A 82 -4.09 -2.97 14.80
C LEU A 82 -4.28 -3.35 13.31
N PRO A 83 -5.02 -4.42 13.01
CA PRO A 83 -5.46 -4.70 11.64
C PRO A 83 -6.46 -3.65 11.17
N ILE A 84 -6.26 -3.16 9.95
CA ILE A 84 -7.09 -2.15 9.29
C ILE A 84 -7.48 -2.65 7.91
N GLU A 85 -8.78 -2.77 7.65
CA GLU A 85 -9.31 -3.14 6.33
C GLU A 85 -9.87 -1.91 5.62
N VAL A 86 -9.36 -1.58 4.44
CA VAL A 86 -9.89 -0.52 3.59
C VAL A 86 -10.70 -1.14 2.46
N TYR A 87 -12.03 -1.02 2.53
CA TYR A 87 -12.93 -1.52 1.49
C TYR A 87 -13.05 -0.54 0.33
N LEU A 88 -13.00 -1.05 -0.88
CA LEU A 88 -12.98 -0.28 -2.12
C LEU A 88 -14.37 -0.27 -2.76
N LYS A 89 -14.76 0.86 -3.36
CA LYS A 89 -16.00 1.05 -4.15
C LYS A 89 -15.93 0.35 -5.51
N LYS A 90 -15.60 -0.95 -5.53
CA LYS A 90 -15.50 -1.81 -6.71
C LYS A 90 -16.23 -3.14 -6.49
N LYS A 91 -16.66 -3.78 -7.59
CA LYS A 91 -17.38 -5.07 -7.54
C LYS A 91 -16.45 -6.29 -7.70
N GLU A 92 -15.27 -6.10 -8.27
CA GLU A 92 -14.30 -7.17 -8.52
C GLU A 92 -13.43 -7.43 -7.28
N GLU A 93 -12.80 -8.60 -7.17
CA GLU A 93 -11.80 -8.87 -6.14
C GLU A 93 -10.41 -8.35 -6.56
N PRO A 94 -9.49 -8.00 -5.63
CA PRO A 94 -9.70 -7.90 -4.18
C PRO A 94 -10.54 -6.66 -3.82
N ARG A 95 -11.63 -6.84 -3.07
CA ARG A 95 -12.54 -5.75 -2.66
C ARG A 95 -12.02 -4.90 -1.50
N LYS A 96 -10.94 -5.34 -0.85
CA LYS A 96 -10.33 -4.66 0.28
C LYS A 96 -8.81 -4.68 0.21
N LEU A 97 -8.20 -3.73 0.91
CA LEU A 97 -6.78 -3.71 1.25
C LEU A 97 -6.65 -3.98 2.74
N ASP A 98 -5.75 -4.87 3.11
CA ASP A 98 -5.49 -5.19 4.51
C ASP A 98 -4.14 -4.58 4.92
N PHE A 99 -4.16 -3.74 5.94
CA PHE A 99 -2.98 -3.13 6.55
C PHE A 99 -2.84 -3.59 7.99
N ASN A 100 -1.59 -3.81 8.43
CA ASN A 100 -1.31 -4.15 9.81
C ASN A 100 -0.50 -3.03 10.45
N TYR A 101 -1.14 -2.25 11.33
CA TYR A 101 -0.56 -1.03 11.88
C TYR A 101 -0.08 -1.24 13.32
N ASP A 102 1.14 -0.81 13.66
CA ASP A 102 1.61 -0.83 15.05
C ASP A 102 1.18 0.46 15.78
N LEU A 103 0.18 0.34 16.66
CA LEU A 103 -0.24 1.43 17.53
C LEU A 103 0.58 1.38 18.82
N ASN A 104 1.73 2.05 18.84
CA ASN A 104 2.57 2.13 20.03
C ASN A 104 2.22 3.34 20.92
N LEU A 105 2.18 3.13 22.24
CA LEU A 105 1.97 4.20 23.21
C LEU A 105 3.27 4.39 23.99
N GLN A 106 3.90 5.56 23.87
CA GLN A 106 5.12 5.89 24.61
C GLN A 106 4.75 6.57 25.93
N THR A 107 5.40 6.14 27.01
CA THR A 107 5.06 6.56 28.38
C THR A 107 5.62 7.92 28.78
N ASN A 108 6.53 8.49 27.99
CA ASN A 108 7.30 9.69 28.31
C ASN A 108 7.05 10.88 27.38
N VAL A 109 6.53 10.64 26.17
CA VAL A 109 6.29 11.70 25.18
C VAL A 109 4.97 11.47 24.44
N ASN A 110 4.35 12.55 23.99
CA ASN A 110 3.23 12.46 23.07
C ASN A 110 3.73 11.92 21.73
N VAL A 111 3.05 10.90 21.21
CA VAL A 111 3.44 10.20 19.98
C VAL A 111 2.66 10.78 18.81
N SER A 112 3.34 10.98 17.69
CA SER A 112 2.71 11.21 16.38
C SER A 112 3.48 10.41 15.34
N HIS A 113 2.96 9.23 14.98
CA HIS A 113 3.59 8.34 13.99
C HIS A 113 2.72 8.24 12.73
N LYS A 114 3.37 8.17 11.57
CA LYS A 114 2.72 8.07 10.25
C LYS A 114 3.55 7.17 9.35
N GLN A 115 2.89 6.27 8.64
CA GLN A 115 3.48 5.43 7.60
C GLN A 115 2.76 5.69 6.27
N ARG A 116 3.53 5.74 5.18
CA ARG A 116 3.00 5.88 3.82
C ARG A 116 2.89 4.48 3.20
N GLU A 117 1.70 4.11 2.77
CA GLU A 117 1.42 2.82 2.14
C GLU A 117 1.08 3.03 0.67
N LYS A 118 1.71 2.29 -0.24
CA LYS A 118 1.41 2.33 -1.68
C LYS A 118 0.52 1.15 -2.05
N ALA A 119 -0.61 1.43 -2.71
CA ALA A 119 -1.44 0.41 -3.34
C ALA A 119 -1.42 0.57 -4.86
N GLU A 120 -1.25 -0.53 -5.56
CA GLU A 120 -1.27 -0.58 -7.02
C GLU A 120 -2.48 -1.38 -7.50
N PHE A 121 -3.20 -0.79 -8.45
CA PHE A 121 -4.36 -1.39 -9.08
C PHE A 121 -4.02 -1.66 -10.54
N ASN A 122 -3.82 -2.92 -10.87
CA ASN A 122 -3.51 -3.35 -12.23
C ASN A 122 -4.80 -3.53 -13.02
N ASN A 123 -4.85 -2.89 -14.19
CA ASN A 123 -5.98 -2.88 -15.12
C ASN A 123 -7.35 -2.67 -14.44
N PRO A 124 -7.55 -1.60 -13.65
CA PRO A 124 -8.82 -1.37 -12.98
C PRO A 124 -9.92 -1.10 -14.02
N SER A 125 -11.15 -1.58 -13.75
CA SER A 125 -12.33 -1.24 -14.54
C SER A 125 -12.46 0.27 -14.73
N GLU A 126 -13.01 0.70 -15.86
CA GLU A 126 -13.02 2.12 -16.23
C GLU A 126 -13.67 3.00 -15.15
N ASP A 127 -14.79 2.57 -14.58
CA ASP A 127 -15.47 3.29 -13.50
C ASP A 127 -14.61 3.39 -12.24
N PHE A 128 -13.94 2.31 -11.85
CA PHE A 128 -13.06 2.30 -10.67
C PHE A 128 -11.81 3.14 -10.92
N ARG A 129 -11.24 3.07 -12.13
CA ARG A 129 -10.13 3.90 -12.57
C ARG A 129 -10.45 5.37 -12.46
N ARG A 130 -11.62 5.82 -12.95
CA ARG A 130 -12.06 7.22 -12.82
C ARG A 130 -12.12 7.66 -11.34
N LYS A 131 -12.61 6.80 -10.44
CA LYS A 131 -12.63 7.07 -8.99
C LYS A 131 -11.23 7.17 -8.39
N LEU A 132 -10.31 6.27 -8.77
CA LEU A 132 -8.92 6.28 -8.31
C LEU A 132 -8.22 7.58 -8.74
N ILE A 133 -8.29 7.94 -10.02
CA ILE A 133 -7.68 9.17 -10.54
C ILE A 133 -8.29 10.41 -9.87
N LYS A 134 -9.63 10.45 -9.71
CA LYS A 134 -10.31 11.55 -8.99
C LYS A 134 -9.84 11.67 -7.53
N GLY A 135 -9.54 10.55 -6.89
CA GLY A 135 -8.97 10.49 -5.55
C GLY A 135 -7.45 10.66 -5.47
N GLY A 136 -6.80 11.19 -6.50
CA GLY A 136 -5.36 11.47 -6.50
C GLY A 136 -4.46 10.30 -6.92
N GLY A 137 -5.04 9.24 -7.53
CA GLY A 137 -4.27 8.14 -8.10
C GLY A 137 -3.46 8.56 -9.33
N VAL A 138 -2.26 8.00 -9.47
CA VAL A 138 -1.36 8.25 -10.60
C VAL A 138 -1.40 7.05 -11.54
N GLY A 139 -1.89 7.28 -12.76
CA GLY A 139 -1.98 6.26 -13.80
C GLY A 139 -0.70 6.14 -14.63
N VAL A 140 -0.29 4.92 -14.93
CA VAL A 140 0.77 4.60 -15.90
C VAL A 140 0.09 4.09 -17.17
N VAL A 141 0.47 4.66 -18.31
CA VAL A 141 0.07 4.18 -19.63
C VAL A 141 1.20 3.31 -20.18
N ASP A 142 0.89 2.07 -20.56
CA ASP A 142 1.79 1.29 -21.41
C ASP A 142 1.80 1.94 -22.79
N MET A 143 2.76 2.85 -23.02
CA MET A 143 3.10 3.23 -24.38
C MET A 143 3.87 2.07 -25.01
N GLN A 144 3.16 1.16 -25.68
CA GLN A 144 3.83 0.40 -26.73
C GLN A 144 4.26 1.41 -27.81
N PRO A 145 5.53 1.43 -28.22
CA PRO A 145 5.93 2.20 -29.38
C PRO A 145 5.19 1.61 -30.58
N VAL A 146 4.22 2.35 -31.10
CA VAL A 146 3.71 2.11 -32.45
C VAL A 146 4.89 2.33 -33.38
N SER A 147 5.59 1.26 -33.74
CA SER A 147 6.43 1.29 -34.93
C SER A 147 5.48 1.56 -36.08
N ASN A 148 5.48 2.80 -36.57
CA ASN A 148 4.95 3.12 -37.89
C ASN A 148 5.76 2.28 -38.88
N SER A 149 5.27 1.08 -39.19
CA SER A 149 5.64 0.41 -40.42
C SER A 149 4.95 1.21 -41.51
N ASP A 150 5.70 2.15 -42.07
CA ASP A 150 5.39 2.80 -43.32
C ASP A 150 4.92 1.73 -44.30
N ARG A 151 3.65 1.80 -44.69
CA ARG A 151 3.13 1.07 -45.83
C ARG A 151 3.77 1.66 -47.09
N VAL A 152 4.99 1.22 -47.40
CA VAL A 152 5.56 1.39 -48.73
C VAL A 152 4.86 0.39 -49.63
N SER A 153 3.89 0.90 -50.40
CA SER A 153 3.32 0.22 -51.55
C SER A 153 4.43 -0.11 -52.55
N ASN A 154 4.73 -1.39 -52.68
CA ASN A 154 5.67 -1.95 -53.64
C ASN A 154 5.05 -1.85 -55.05
N ALA A 155 5.33 -0.76 -55.77
CA ALA A 155 5.02 -0.62 -57.19
C ALA A 155 6.28 -0.97 -57.99
N ASN A 156 6.32 -2.20 -58.53
CA ASN A 156 7.27 -2.59 -59.56
C ASN A 156 6.99 -1.77 -60.83
N ASN A 157 7.96 -0.98 -61.28
CA ASN A 157 8.02 -0.60 -62.70
C ASN A 157 9.47 -0.37 -63.14
N ASN A 158 9.85 -1.09 -64.19
CA ASN A 158 11.14 -1.02 -64.87
C ASN A 158 11.27 0.31 -65.66
N ASN A 159 12.46 0.92 -65.63
CA ASN A 159 13.27 1.27 -66.81
C ASN A 159 14.26 2.43 -66.52
N GLY A 160 15.50 2.28 -67.02
CA GLY A 160 16.22 3.36 -67.71
C GLY A 160 17.35 4.11 -66.99
N LYS A 161 18.60 3.71 -67.33
CA LYS A 161 19.78 4.55 -67.66
C LYS A 161 20.26 5.69 -66.71
N LEU A 162 21.48 5.46 -66.21
CA LEU A 162 22.71 6.29 -66.30
C LEU A 162 22.72 7.71 -65.67
N ASN A 163 23.53 7.93 -64.60
CA ASN A 163 24.86 8.59 -64.68
C ASN A 163 25.45 8.97 -63.30
N ASN A 164 26.73 8.63 -63.14
CA ASN A 164 27.86 9.37 -62.54
C ASN A 164 27.92 9.85 -61.07
N ILE A 165 28.97 9.31 -60.41
CA ILE A 165 30.12 10.01 -59.79
C ILE A 165 30.03 10.49 -58.32
N ASN A 166 30.91 9.85 -57.54
CA ASN A 166 31.77 10.31 -56.43
C ASN A 166 31.08 10.91 -55.18
N ASN A 167 31.50 10.65 -53.94
CA ASN A 167 32.87 10.54 -53.48
C ASN A 167 32.93 9.91 -52.08
N SER A 168 33.94 9.06 -51.88
CA SER A 168 34.88 8.98 -50.75
C SER A 168 34.41 8.90 -49.28
N SER A 169 35.04 7.92 -48.61
CA SER A 169 35.60 7.92 -47.25
C SER A 169 34.61 7.91 -46.07
N ASN A 170 34.73 7.09 -45.03
CA ASN A 170 35.88 6.32 -44.57
C ASN A 170 35.39 5.09 -43.77
N SER A 171 36.14 4.01 -43.92
CA SER A 171 36.20 2.84 -43.06
C SER A 171 36.77 3.17 -41.67
N THR A 172 36.25 2.51 -40.63
CA THR A 172 36.94 1.66 -39.63
C THR A 172 35.95 1.39 -38.49
N SER A 173 35.34 0.21 -38.37
CA SER A 173 35.83 -1.09 -37.91
C SER A 173 36.13 -1.19 -36.40
N ASN A 174 35.56 -2.25 -35.82
CA ASN A 174 35.89 -2.97 -34.58
C ASN A 174 35.16 -2.45 -33.33
N ASP A 175 34.27 -3.19 -32.67
CA ASP A 175 34.25 -4.59 -32.18
C ASP A 175 34.51 -4.67 -30.68
N ASP A 176 33.75 -5.58 -30.08
CA ASP A 176 33.93 -6.28 -28.82
C ASP A 176 33.71 -5.50 -27.50
N LYS A 177 32.67 -5.82 -26.72
CA LYS A 177 32.30 -7.06 -25.99
C LYS A 177 32.85 -7.12 -24.58
N SER A 178 32.02 -7.78 -23.77
CA SER A 178 32.29 -8.37 -22.45
C SER A 178 32.21 -7.39 -21.28
N SER A 179 31.64 -7.70 -20.12
CA SER A 179 30.73 -8.74 -19.61
C SER A 179 30.82 -8.59 -18.09
N SER A 180 29.70 -8.55 -17.38
CA SER A 180 29.56 -9.25 -16.09
C SER A 180 28.17 -9.00 -15.47
N SER A 181 27.27 -9.94 -15.75
CA SER A 181 26.31 -10.45 -14.76
C SER A 181 27.10 -10.98 -13.55
N SER A 182 26.63 -10.95 -12.30
CA SER A 182 25.55 -11.82 -11.81
C SER A 182 25.28 -11.60 -10.31
N LYS A 183 23.99 -11.70 -9.95
CA LYS A 183 23.40 -12.49 -8.85
C LYS A 183 23.68 -12.15 -7.37
N SER A 184 22.61 -11.65 -6.74
CA SER A 184 21.76 -12.34 -5.75
C SER A 184 22.41 -13.30 -4.75
N LYS A 185 22.23 -13.01 -3.45
CA LYS A 185 22.05 -14.04 -2.40
C LYS A 185 21.07 -13.58 -1.33
N SER A 186 19.99 -14.35 -1.21
CA SER A 186 19.14 -14.50 -0.04
C SER A 186 19.82 -15.44 0.96
N SER A 187 19.55 -15.23 2.25
CA SER A 187 19.81 -16.23 3.30
C SER A 187 18.68 -16.20 4.32
N PHE A 188 17.86 -17.25 4.26
CA PHE A 188 17.00 -17.72 5.34
C PHE A 188 17.87 -18.28 6.47
N VAL A 189 17.50 -18.01 7.72
CA VAL A 189 17.96 -18.76 8.89
C VAL A 189 16.73 -19.12 9.71
N ASN A 190 16.42 -20.41 9.76
CA ASN A 190 15.53 -21.03 10.75
C ASN A 190 16.38 -21.47 11.94
N SER A 191 15.85 -21.31 13.15
CA SER A 191 16.33 -22.05 14.33
C SER A 191 15.18 -22.32 15.30
N ASP A 192 15.30 -23.48 15.94
CA ASP A 192 14.30 -24.29 16.59
C ASP A 192 13.81 -23.85 17.99
N VAL A 193 12.54 -24.20 18.25
CA VAL A 193 11.97 -24.88 19.44
C VAL A 193 12.40 -24.45 20.85
N LYS A 194 11.42 -24.01 21.66
CA LYS A 194 11.20 -24.54 23.03
C LYS A 194 9.76 -24.37 23.55
N LYS A 195 9.19 -25.52 23.91
CA LYS A 195 7.91 -25.77 24.61
C LYS A 195 8.06 -25.55 26.12
N HIS A 196 7.08 -24.93 26.78
CA HIS A 196 6.80 -25.03 28.22
C HIS A 196 5.28 -24.87 28.39
N LYS A 197 4.50 -25.94 28.56
CA LYS A 197 4.11 -26.67 29.79
C LYS A 197 3.27 -25.84 30.80
N VAL A 198 2.03 -26.29 30.90
CA VAL A 198 0.90 -25.97 31.79
C VAL A 198 1.29 -25.78 33.26
N LYS A 199 0.61 -24.84 33.94
CA LYS A 199 0.22 -25.01 35.34
C LYS A 199 -1.16 -24.42 35.61
N GLU A 200 -2.09 -25.33 35.81
CA GLU A 200 -3.43 -25.16 36.37
C GLU A 200 -3.33 -25.13 37.90
N SER A 201 -3.95 -24.13 38.53
CA SER A 201 -4.22 -24.01 39.97
C SER A 201 -5.05 -22.74 40.15
N SER A 202 -6.12 -22.64 40.93
CA SER A 202 -6.91 -23.53 41.76
C SER A 202 -8.07 -22.65 42.25
N ARG A 203 -9.31 -23.16 42.23
CA ARG A 203 -10.44 -22.59 42.99
C ARG A 203 -10.10 -22.52 44.48
N PRO A 204 -10.75 -21.62 45.22
CA PRO A 204 -11.48 -22.09 46.38
C PRO A 204 -12.96 -21.70 46.35
N GLU A 205 -13.73 -22.63 46.90
CA GLU A 205 -15.13 -22.55 47.32
C GLU A 205 -15.34 -21.57 48.50
N GLU A 206 -16.60 -21.14 48.62
CA GLU A 206 -17.33 -20.70 49.82
C GLU A 206 -16.82 -19.44 50.55
N SER A 207 -17.68 -18.47 50.89
CA SER A 207 -18.74 -18.65 51.89
C SER A 207 -19.95 -17.75 51.69
N ARG A 208 -21.13 -18.35 51.94
CA ARG A 208 -22.34 -17.66 52.37
C ARG A 208 -22.07 -16.84 53.64
N GLY A 209 -22.69 -15.67 53.72
CA GLY A 209 -22.76 -14.78 54.87
C GLY A 209 -23.53 -13.54 54.48
#